data_AF-A0A1D8D2H4-F1
#
_entry.id   AF-A0A1D8D2H4-F1
#
_cell.length_a   1.000
_cell.length_b   1.000
_cell.length_c   1.000
_cell.angle_alpha   90.00
_cell.angle_beta   90.00
_cell.angle_gamma   90.00
#
_symmetry.space_group_name_H-M   'P 1'
#
loop_
_entity.id
_entity.type
_entity.pdbx_description
1 polymer ?
#
loop_
_entity_poly.entity_id
_entity_poly.type
_entity_poly.pdbx_seq_one_letter_code
_entity_poly.pdbx_strand_id
1 'polypeptide(L)'
;MAFESLTDEFIEALISCPKRVINPKAREVLKPGHKQINYIAHALDESGHEFQLFVRQNLAAGMEDDFSCGLLWDAPNGETLILCRYNGASHIHRNKIEDKTLNLVFHIHRATKKYIAANQNPDGFAYETDRYQTLDKALICLISDCNIDGLGSNSRKNQLDLFK
;
A
#
# COMPACT_ATOMS: atom_id res chain seq x y z
N MET A 1 -22.78 -7.37 -1.71
CA MET A 1 -21.37 -7.55 -2.13
C MET A 1 -20.50 -7.89 -0.95
N ALA A 2 -19.34 -8.51 -1.19
CA ALA A 2 -18.33 -8.97 -0.22
C ALA A 2 -18.13 -8.08 1.03
N PHE A 3 -18.10 -6.77 0.82
CA PHE A 3 -17.63 -5.79 1.80
C PHE A 3 -18.67 -4.73 2.19
N GLU A 4 -19.93 -4.88 1.78
CA GLU A 4 -20.98 -3.86 2.01
C GLU A 4 -21.22 -3.51 3.48
N SER A 5 -20.89 -4.40 4.40
CA SER A 5 -21.02 -4.19 5.84
C SER A 5 -19.81 -3.51 6.48
N LEU A 6 -18.70 -3.30 5.76
CA LEU A 6 -17.51 -2.65 6.31
C LEU A 6 -17.82 -1.20 6.66
N THR A 7 -17.39 -0.79 7.85
CA THR A 7 -17.45 0.60 8.28
C THR A 7 -16.06 1.24 8.21
N ASP A 8 -16.01 2.58 8.16
CA ASP A 8 -14.74 3.29 8.17
C ASP A 8 -13.97 3.03 9.48
N GLU A 9 -14.68 2.84 10.60
CA GLU A 9 -14.06 2.48 11.89
C GLU A 9 -13.39 1.10 11.83
N PHE A 10 -14.02 0.12 11.19
CA PHE A 10 -13.43 -1.21 11.07
C PHE A 10 -12.28 -1.23 10.05
N ILE A 11 -12.39 -0.48 8.94
CA ILE A 11 -11.28 -0.28 8.00
C ILE A 11 -10.08 0.36 8.73
N GLU A 12 -10.32 1.38 9.56
CA GLU A 12 -9.27 2.01 10.36
C GLU A 12 -8.69 1.04 11.39
N ALA A 13 -9.51 0.21 12.04
CA ALA A 13 -9.05 -0.83 12.96
C ALA A 13 -8.11 -1.83 12.26
N LEU A 14 -8.44 -2.27 11.04
CA LEU A 14 -7.57 -3.15 10.24
C LEU A 14 -6.25 -2.47 9.87
N ILE A 15 -6.30 -1.20 9.49
CA ILE A 15 -5.09 -0.44 9.12
C ILE A 15 -4.19 -0.23 10.34
N SER A 16 -4.76 0.20 11.46
CA SER A 16 -4.03 0.49 12.70
C SER A 16 -3.65 -0.77 13.51
N CYS A 17 -4.23 -1.94 13.22
CA CYS A 17 -3.90 -3.21 13.86
C CYS A 17 -2.38 -3.49 13.80
N PRO A 18 -1.69 -3.68 14.93
CA PRO A 18 -0.28 -4.10 14.93
C PRO A 18 -0.14 -5.44 14.20
N LYS A 19 0.78 -5.50 13.23
CA LYS A 19 0.94 -6.67 12.38
C LYS A 19 2.42 -6.94 12.08
N ARG A 20 2.80 -8.20 11.88
CA ARG A 20 4.19 -8.59 11.62
C ARG A 20 4.33 -9.36 10.33
N VAL A 21 5.28 -8.95 9.49
CA VAL A 21 5.66 -9.69 8.29
C VAL A 21 6.31 -11.01 8.67
N ILE A 22 5.79 -12.11 8.11
CA ILE A 22 6.24 -13.48 8.38
C ILE A 22 7.24 -14.00 7.34
N ASN A 23 7.33 -13.34 6.18
CA ASN A 23 8.26 -13.68 5.09
C ASN A 23 9.20 -12.50 4.76
N PRO A 24 9.99 -11.98 5.73
CA PRO A 24 10.78 -10.75 5.53
C PRO A 24 11.86 -10.86 4.44
N LYS A 25 12.18 -12.09 4.01
CA LYS A 25 13.12 -12.39 2.91
C LYS A 25 12.41 -12.65 1.58
N ALA A 26 11.16 -12.19 1.42
CA ALA A 26 10.44 -12.28 0.16
C ALA A 26 11.29 -11.74 -0.99
N ARG A 27 11.29 -12.46 -2.10
CA ARG A 27 12.12 -12.13 -3.26
C ARG A 27 11.35 -11.24 -4.22
N GLU A 28 12.09 -10.37 -4.88
CA GLU A 28 11.60 -9.62 -6.03
C GLU A 28 11.25 -10.58 -7.16
N VAL A 29 10.08 -10.36 -7.75
CA VAL A 29 9.61 -11.03 -8.95
C VAL A 29 9.62 -10.02 -10.08
N LEU A 30 10.40 -10.30 -11.11
CA LEU A 30 10.39 -9.54 -12.35
C LEU A 30 9.13 -9.89 -13.15
N LYS A 31 8.35 -8.87 -13.51
CA LYS A 31 7.17 -8.98 -14.36
C LYS A 31 7.38 -8.09 -15.60
N PRO A 32 6.62 -8.30 -16.70
CA PRO A 32 6.65 -7.38 -17.82
C PRO A 32 6.40 -5.93 -17.38
N GLY A 33 7.39 -5.05 -17.61
CA GLY A 33 7.33 -3.62 -17.31
C GLY A 33 7.56 -3.21 -15.84
N HIS A 34 7.58 -4.13 -14.89
CA HIS A 34 7.77 -3.77 -13.47
C HIS A 34 8.36 -4.90 -12.65
N LYS A 35 8.94 -4.55 -11.50
CA LYS A 35 9.35 -5.49 -10.47
C LYS A 35 8.40 -5.39 -9.27
N GLN A 36 8.16 -6.51 -8.59
CA GLN A 36 7.26 -6.56 -7.44
C GLN A 36 7.78 -7.49 -6.34
N ILE A 37 7.66 -7.07 -5.08
CA ILE A 37 7.82 -7.92 -3.89
C ILE A 37 6.47 -8.01 -3.19
N ASN A 38 6.10 -9.21 -2.73
CA ASN A 38 4.91 -9.43 -1.92
C ASN A 38 5.29 -10.01 -0.56
N TYR A 39 4.80 -9.37 0.50
CA TYR A 39 4.94 -9.83 1.87
C TYR A 39 3.61 -10.33 2.39
N ILE A 40 3.67 -11.25 3.34
CA ILE A 40 2.55 -11.73 4.13
C ILE A 40 2.79 -11.24 5.55
N ALA A 41 1.76 -10.70 6.18
CA ALA A 41 1.79 -10.24 7.55
C ALA A 41 0.58 -10.75 8.32
N HIS A 42 0.78 -11.10 9.58
CA HIS A 42 -0.31 -11.51 10.48
C HIS A 42 -0.52 -10.44 11.55
N ALA A 43 -1.78 -10.26 11.97
CA ALA A 43 -2.10 -9.49 13.17
C ALA A 43 -1.30 -10.01 14.38
N LEU A 44 -0.93 -9.10 15.26
CA LEU A 44 -0.29 -9.40 16.54
C LEU A 44 -1.28 -9.40 17.71
N ASP A 45 -2.53 -9.03 17.46
CA ASP A 45 -3.64 -9.16 18.41
C ASP A 45 -4.36 -10.51 18.25
N GLU A 46 -5.46 -10.70 18.99
CA GLU A 46 -6.26 -11.93 18.98
C GLU A 46 -7.25 -12.01 17.81
N SER A 47 -7.27 -11.04 16.88
CA SER A 47 -8.22 -11.01 15.77
C SER A 47 -8.01 -12.13 14.75
N GLY A 48 -6.76 -12.62 14.65
CA GLY A 48 -6.37 -13.59 13.62
C GLY A 48 -6.41 -13.03 12.20
N HIS A 49 -6.43 -11.71 12.01
CA HIS A 49 -6.43 -11.11 10.68
C HIS A 49 -5.13 -11.39 9.91
N GLU A 50 -5.28 -11.67 8.62
CA GLU A 50 -4.19 -11.88 7.68
C GLU A 50 -4.12 -10.71 6.70
N PHE A 51 -2.89 -10.36 6.31
CA PHE A 51 -2.61 -9.22 5.47
C PHE A 51 -1.55 -9.55 4.43
N GLN A 52 -1.62 -8.84 3.32
CA GLN A 52 -0.55 -8.81 2.33
C GLN A 52 -0.03 -7.38 2.16
N LEU A 53 1.27 -7.26 1.89
CA LEU A 53 1.85 -6.03 1.39
C LEU A 53 2.41 -6.28 0.00
N PHE A 54 2.31 -5.28 -0.87
CA PHE A 54 3.03 -5.28 -2.13
C PHE A 54 3.93 -4.05 -2.24
N VAL A 55 5.03 -4.20 -2.96
CA VAL A 55 5.96 -3.14 -3.32
C VAL A 55 6.26 -3.30 -4.80
N ARG A 56 5.84 -2.33 -5.63
CA ARG A 56 5.93 -2.35 -7.10
C ARG A 56 6.72 -1.14 -7.60
N GLN A 57 7.61 -1.37 -8.56
CA GLN A 57 8.36 -0.32 -9.28
C GLN A 57 8.34 -0.59 -10.78
N ASN A 58 7.97 0.41 -11.59
CA ASN A 58 8.13 0.37 -13.04
C ASN A 58 9.62 0.39 -13.41
N LEU A 59 9.98 -0.36 -14.46
CA LEU A 59 11.36 -0.56 -14.91
C LEU A 59 11.74 0.25 -16.16
N ALA A 60 10.78 0.92 -16.81
CA ALA A 60 11.05 1.74 -17.97
C ALA A 60 11.83 3.01 -17.58
N ALA A 61 12.80 3.39 -18.41
CA ALA A 61 13.55 4.63 -18.22
C ALA A 61 12.61 5.85 -18.27
N GLY A 62 12.74 6.76 -17.30
CA GLY A 62 11.85 7.93 -17.17
C GLY A 62 10.52 7.64 -16.46
N MET A 63 10.32 6.43 -15.93
CA MET A 63 9.13 6.02 -15.16
C MET A 63 9.46 5.77 -13.69
N GLU A 64 10.46 6.48 -13.15
CA GLU A 64 10.90 6.33 -11.76
C GLU A 64 9.78 6.64 -10.77
N ASP A 65 8.90 7.60 -11.10
CA ASP A 65 7.71 7.97 -10.32
C ASP A 65 6.52 7.02 -10.53
N ASP A 66 6.60 6.01 -11.42
CA ASP A 66 5.60 4.95 -11.50
C ASP A 66 5.93 3.83 -10.52
N PHE A 67 5.59 4.08 -9.26
CA PHE A 67 5.70 3.12 -8.19
C PHE A 67 4.43 3.06 -7.36
N SER A 68 4.27 1.94 -6.66
CA SER A 68 3.24 1.81 -5.64
C SER A 68 3.62 0.80 -4.55
N CYS A 69 3.19 1.06 -3.33
CA CYS A 69 3.17 0.06 -2.27
C CYS A 69 1.85 0.14 -1.50
N GLY A 70 1.39 -0.95 -0.94
CA GLY A 70 0.09 -0.95 -0.26
C GLY A 70 -0.12 -2.14 0.66
N LEU A 71 -1.16 -2.02 1.46
CA LEU A 71 -1.64 -3.03 2.41
C LEU A 71 -2.98 -3.58 1.93
N LEU A 72 -3.09 -4.90 1.92
CA LEU A 72 -4.33 -5.62 1.69
C LEU A 72 -4.70 -6.39 2.95
N TRP A 73 -6.00 -6.53 3.17
CA TRP A 73 -6.58 -7.46 4.12
C TRP A 73 -7.12 -8.68 3.38
N ASP A 74 -6.74 -9.87 3.86
CA ASP A 74 -7.28 -11.15 3.41
C ASP A 74 -8.53 -11.44 4.24
N ALA A 75 -9.70 -11.21 3.65
CA ALA A 75 -10.95 -11.36 4.35
C ALA A 75 -11.31 -12.84 4.53
N PRO A 76 -12.01 -13.21 5.63
CA PRO A 76 -12.39 -14.61 5.89
C PRO A 76 -13.26 -15.26 4.81
N ASN A 77 -13.88 -14.46 3.93
CA ASN A 77 -14.66 -14.93 2.79
C ASN A 77 -13.80 -15.34 1.58
N GLY A 78 -12.46 -15.25 1.68
CA GLY A 78 -11.51 -15.60 0.63
C GLY A 78 -11.22 -14.48 -0.37
N GLU A 79 -11.81 -13.30 -0.20
CA GLU A 79 -11.53 -12.13 -1.03
C GLU A 79 -10.48 -11.21 -0.37
N THR A 80 -9.86 -10.36 -1.18
CA THR A 80 -8.87 -9.39 -0.70
C THR A 80 -9.37 -7.98 -0.89
N LEU A 81 -9.05 -7.10 0.06
CA LEU A 81 -9.40 -5.69 0.00
C LEU A 81 -8.15 -4.83 0.21
N ILE A 82 -7.85 -3.95 -0.75
CA ILE A 82 -6.80 -2.95 -0.59
C ILE A 82 -7.27 -1.93 0.44
N LEU A 83 -6.60 -1.85 1.57
CA LEU A 83 -6.91 -0.91 2.65
C LEU A 83 -6.30 0.47 2.38
N CYS A 84 -5.06 0.50 1.89
CA CYS A 84 -4.40 1.72 1.45
C CYS A 84 -3.29 1.43 0.45
N ARG A 85 -3.02 2.40 -0.43
CA ARG A 85 -1.94 2.33 -1.42
C ARG A 85 -1.25 3.69 -1.55
N TYR A 86 0.06 3.70 -1.49
CA TYR A 86 0.94 4.85 -1.61
C TYR A 86 1.49 4.86 -3.04
N ASN A 87 1.20 5.90 -3.80
CA ASN A 87 1.50 5.98 -5.22
C ASN A 87 2.48 7.11 -5.54
N GLY A 88 3.35 6.85 -6.49
CA GLY A 88 4.16 7.90 -7.12
C GLY A 88 3.34 8.84 -8.00
N ALA A 89 3.97 9.92 -8.45
CA ALA A 89 3.36 10.99 -9.23
C ALA A 89 3.25 10.68 -10.74
N SER A 90 2.92 9.44 -11.11
CA SER A 90 2.97 8.96 -12.51
C SER A 90 1.68 9.12 -13.31
N HIS A 91 0.56 9.43 -12.65
CA HIS A 91 -0.74 9.49 -13.31
C HIS A 91 -1.70 10.44 -12.59
N ILE A 92 -2.70 10.91 -13.35
CA ILE A 92 -3.82 11.67 -12.81
C ILE A 92 -4.79 10.68 -12.15
N HIS A 93 -5.22 11.00 -10.93
CA HIS A 93 -6.25 10.24 -10.23
C HIS A 93 -7.51 11.08 -10.02
N ARG A 94 -8.70 10.49 -10.21
CA ARG A 94 -9.98 11.15 -9.96
C ARG A 94 -10.73 10.44 -8.84
N ASN A 95 -10.99 11.18 -7.76
CA ASN A 95 -11.94 10.78 -6.75
C ASN A 95 -13.35 10.94 -7.32
N LYS A 96 -13.89 9.85 -7.87
CA LYS A 96 -15.17 9.86 -8.60
C LYS A 96 -16.34 10.38 -7.79
N ILE A 97 -16.37 10.10 -6.49
CA ILE A 97 -17.51 10.47 -5.63
C ILE A 97 -17.38 11.93 -5.16
N GLU A 98 -16.17 12.40 -4.89
CA GLU A 98 -15.88 13.79 -4.49
C GLU A 98 -15.79 14.74 -5.69
N ASP A 99 -15.82 14.19 -6.90
CA ASP A 99 -15.55 14.89 -8.17
C ASP A 99 -14.28 15.75 -8.13
N LYS A 100 -13.24 15.22 -7.48
CA LYS A 100 -11.95 15.91 -7.31
C LYS A 100 -10.86 15.17 -8.08
N THR A 101 -10.06 15.92 -8.84
CA THR A 101 -8.91 15.41 -9.57
C THR A 101 -7.62 15.76 -8.84
N LEU A 102 -6.78 14.75 -8.62
CA LEU A 102 -5.38 14.86 -8.24
C LEU A 102 -4.57 14.79 -9.53
N ASN A 103 -3.74 15.80 -9.80
CA ASN A 103 -2.90 15.82 -11.00
C ASN A 103 -1.71 14.84 -10.87
N LEU A 104 -0.61 15.10 -11.56
CA LEU A 104 0.64 14.33 -11.43
C LEU A 104 1.32 14.64 -10.08
N VAL A 105 0.74 14.12 -9.01
CA VAL A 105 1.19 14.34 -7.62
C VAL A 105 1.28 13.02 -6.89
N PHE A 106 2.17 12.95 -5.90
CA PHE A 106 2.23 11.84 -4.96
C PHE A 106 0.92 11.79 -4.16
N HIS A 107 0.32 10.61 -4.03
CA HIS A 107 -0.99 10.49 -3.41
C HIS A 107 -1.17 9.14 -2.72
N ILE A 108 -1.99 9.13 -1.67
CA ILE A 108 -2.32 7.94 -0.90
C ILE A 108 -3.79 7.62 -1.13
N HIS A 109 -4.04 6.42 -1.65
CA HIS A 109 -5.36 5.79 -1.69
C HIS A 109 -5.75 5.26 -0.31
N ARG A 110 -7.03 5.34 0.00
CA ARG A 110 -7.63 4.83 1.24
C ARG A 110 -8.94 4.12 0.92
N ALA A 111 -9.12 2.94 1.48
CA ALA A 111 -10.41 2.28 1.50
C ALA A 111 -11.43 3.12 2.28
N THR A 112 -12.64 3.26 1.75
CA THR A 112 -13.72 3.94 2.47
C THR A 112 -15.04 3.19 2.32
N LYS A 113 -15.86 3.19 3.38
CA LYS A 113 -17.24 2.73 3.36
C LYS A 113 -18.03 3.38 2.24
N LYS A 114 -17.83 4.70 2.04
CA LYS A 114 -18.53 5.48 1.01
C LYS A 114 -18.32 4.90 -0.39
N TYR A 115 -17.08 4.53 -0.73
CA TYR A 115 -16.76 3.94 -2.03
C TYR A 115 -17.29 2.52 -2.16
N ILE A 116 -17.18 1.71 -1.11
CA ILE A 116 -17.69 0.34 -1.07
C ILE A 116 -19.22 0.32 -1.25
N ALA A 117 -19.94 1.15 -0.50
CA ALA A 117 -21.40 1.25 -0.56
C ALA A 117 -21.90 1.79 -1.91
N ALA A 118 -21.09 2.59 -2.60
CA ALA A 118 -21.38 3.09 -3.94
C ALA A 118 -20.96 2.13 -5.07
N ASN A 119 -20.56 0.89 -4.73
CA ASN A 119 -20.04 -0.09 -5.69
C ASN A 119 -18.90 0.46 -6.56
N GLN A 120 -18.05 1.29 -5.96
CA GLN A 120 -16.78 1.71 -6.53
C GLN A 120 -15.66 0.86 -5.96
N ASN A 121 -14.47 0.97 -6.57
CA ASN A 121 -13.27 0.35 -6.03
C ASN A 121 -13.05 0.83 -4.57
N PRO A 122 -12.89 -0.06 -3.58
CA PRO A 122 -12.78 0.33 -2.17
C PRO A 122 -11.73 1.41 -1.92
N ASP A 123 -10.53 1.26 -2.50
CA ASP A 123 -9.42 2.23 -2.43
C ASP A 123 -9.49 3.34 -3.49
N GLY A 124 -10.68 3.62 -4.03
CA GLY A 124 -10.88 4.62 -5.08
C GLY A 124 -10.78 6.08 -4.60
N PHE A 125 -10.82 6.32 -3.28
CA PHE A 125 -10.55 7.63 -2.70
C PHE A 125 -9.04 7.80 -2.49
N ALA A 126 -8.49 8.95 -2.85
CA ALA A 126 -7.10 9.31 -2.55
C ALA A 126 -6.94 10.77 -2.16
N TYR A 127 -5.83 11.07 -1.50
CA TYR A 127 -5.43 12.44 -1.14
C TYR A 127 -3.95 12.68 -1.44
N GLU A 128 -3.60 13.93 -1.77
CA GLU A 128 -2.22 14.34 -2.07
C GLU A 128 -1.35 14.26 -0.82
N THR A 129 -0.05 14.03 -1.01
CA THR A 129 0.91 13.97 0.10
C THR A 129 2.27 14.48 -0.33
N ASP A 130 3.00 15.06 0.62
CA ASP A 130 4.39 15.50 0.50
C ASP A 130 5.36 14.62 1.31
N ARG A 131 4.83 13.61 2.02
CA ARG A 131 5.57 12.77 2.96
C ARG A 131 6.62 11.86 2.30
N TYR A 132 6.49 11.61 1.00
CA TYR A 132 7.42 10.81 0.23
C TYR A 132 7.48 11.28 -1.22
N GLN A 133 8.60 10.98 -1.87
CA GLN A 133 8.83 11.22 -3.30
C GLN A 133 9.55 10.04 -3.96
N THR A 134 9.72 8.94 -3.22
CA THR A 134 10.36 7.71 -3.72
C THR A 134 9.66 6.50 -3.14
N LEU A 135 9.73 5.36 -3.83
CA LEU A 135 9.15 4.11 -3.37
C LEU A 135 9.62 3.71 -1.97
N ASP A 136 10.91 3.84 -1.67
CA ASP A 136 11.41 3.48 -0.34
C ASP A 136 10.84 4.38 0.76
N LYS A 137 10.66 5.68 0.49
CA LYS A 137 10.03 6.61 1.45
C LYS A 137 8.53 6.32 1.60
N ALA A 138 7.86 5.95 0.51
CA ALA A 138 6.48 5.51 0.53
C ALA A 138 6.30 4.24 1.37
N LEU A 139 7.21 3.27 1.23
CA LEU A 139 7.24 2.04 2.03
C LEU A 139 7.47 2.34 3.52
N ILE A 140 8.35 3.28 3.87
CA ILE A 140 8.52 3.73 5.27
C ILE A 140 7.22 4.34 5.80
N CYS A 141 6.52 5.16 5.02
CA CYS A 141 5.22 5.71 5.42
C CYS A 141 4.18 4.59 5.63
N LEU A 142 4.08 3.64 4.70
CA LEU A 142 3.19 2.48 4.82
C LEU A 142 3.48 1.67 6.09
N ILE A 143 4.75 1.36 6.36
CA ILE A 143 5.17 0.60 7.54
C ILE A 143 4.77 1.32 8.83
N SER A 144 5.03 2.64 8.89
CA SER A 144 4.71 3.47 10.05
C SER A 144 3.20 3.62 10.26
N ASP A 145 2.45 3.96 9.21
CA ASP A 145 1.03 4.27 9.29
C ASP A 145 0.16 3.03 9.54
N CYS A 146 0.69 1.85 9.22
CA CYS A 146 -0.02 0.58 9.34
C CYS A 146 0.54 -0.35 10.43
N ASN A 147 1.38 0.17 11.33
CA ASN A 147 1.96 -0.55 12.47
C ASN A 147 2.57 -1.90 12.07
N ILE A 148 3.44 -1.88 11.05
CA ILE A 148 4.02 -3.09 10.46
C ILE A 148 5.41 -3.37 11.03
N ASP A 149 5.54 -4.52 11.68
CA ASP A 149 6.80 -5.07 12.17
C ASP A 149 7.43 -6.05 11.16
N GLY A 150 8.71 -6.36 11.36
CA GLY A 150 9.40 -7.46 10.66
C GLY A 150 10.04 -7.08 9.32
N LEU A 151 9.75 -5.90 8.79
CA LEU A 151 10.50 -5.28 7.71
C LEU A 151 11.52 -4.30 8.31
N GLY A 152 12.67 -4.82 8.72
CA GLY A 152 13.70 -4.01 9.36
C GLY A 152 14.11 -2.83 8.46
N SER A 153 14.51 -1.73 9.08
CA SER A 153 15.18 -0.55 8.48
C SER A 153 16.47 -0.86 7.70
N ASN A 154 16.78 -2.14 7.49
CA ASN A 154 18.00 -2.70 6.92
C ASN A 154 17.90 -3.08 5.44
N SER A 155 16.79 -2.77 4.76
CA SER A 155 16.73 -2.87 3.29
C SER A 155 17.63 -1.84 2.56
N ARG A 156 18.37 -0.98 3.29
CA ARG A 156 19.24 0.06 2.72
C ARG A 156 20.64 0.15 3.36
N LYS A 157 21.36 -0.97 3.45
CA LYS A 157 22.83 -0.95 3.52
C LYS A 157 23.39 -1.83 2.41
N ASN A 158 23.55 -1.27 1.22
CA ASN A 158 24.57 -1.65 0.23
C ASN A 158 24.42 -0.82 -1.06
N GLN A 159 24.56 0.51 -0.96
CA GLN A 159 25.04 1.31 -2.11
C GLN A 159 25.57 2.67 -1.66
N LEU A 160 26.45 2.70 -0.65
CA LEU A 160 27.22 3.90 -0.28
C LEU A 160 28.52 3.42 0.39
N ASP A 161 29.39 2.83 -0.43
CA ASP A 161 30.83 2.77 -0.21
C ASP A 161 31.50 2.69 -1.59
N LEU A 162 31.40 3.79 -2.32
CA LEU A 162 32.33 4.19 -3.36
C LEU A 162 32.84 5.57 -2.93
N PHE A 163 34.17 5.73 -2.91
CA PHE A 163 34.96 6.80 -2.29
C PHE A 163 35.44 6.55 -0.85
N LYS A 164 36.34 5.57 -0.72
CA LYS A 164 37.65 5.80 -0.09
C LYS A 164 38.74 5.24 -0.99
#